data_AF-M2XYD0-F1
#
_entry.id   AF-M2XYD0-F1
#
_cell.length_a   1.000
_cell.length_b   1.000
_cell.length_c   1.000
_cell.angle_alpha   90.00
_cell.angle_beta   90.00
_cell.angle_gamma   90.00
#
_symmetry.space_group_name_H-M   'P 1'
#
loop_
_entity.id
_entity.type
_entity.pdbx_description
1 polymer ?
#
loop_
_entity_poly.entity_id
_entity_poly.type
_entity_poly.pdbx_seq_one_letter_code
_entity_poly.pdbx_strand_id
1 'polypeptide(L)'
;MKDIINKTLESYDFKGKYLDIEAINKLEIYFKSANLRIDLIKFINEQSVLILKETSAELFEEYIELLRPGGNAYTTRRYAASDDPSVLDERVLNGLKETYNSLGVPIAPTIRALNIMKKIVQKQVSQEAQNIVNLPFDHMINSLSY
;
A
#
# COMPACT_ATOMS: atom_id res chain seq x y z
N MET A 1 13.08 -9.02 13.81
CA MET A 1 11.66 -8.85 13.37
C MET A 1 10.88 -8.27 14.55
N LYS A 2 10.25 -7.09 14.40
CA LYS A 2 9.62 -6.37 15.53
C LYS A 2 8.14 -6.76 15.70
N ASP A 3 7.90 -8.01 16.08
CA ASP A 3 6.55 -8.53 16.30
C ASP A 3 6.12 -8.41 17.75
N ILE A 4 4.83 -8.61 18.03
CA ILE A 4 4.32 -8.48 19.39
C ILE A 4 5.01 -9.45 20.36
N ILE A 5 5.30 -10.67 19.91
CA ILE A 5 5.98 -11.72 20.69
C ILE A 5 7.41 -11.28 21.03
N ASN A 6 8.19 -10.86 20.03
CA ASN A 6 9.55 -10.40 20.26
C ASN A 6 9.58 -9.15 21.14
N LYS A 7 8.68 -8.18 20.91
CA LYS A 7 8.58 -6.99 21.77
C LYS A 7 8.23 -7.34 23.21
N THR A 8 7.36 -8.33 23.44
CA THR A 8 7.07 -8.80 24.80
C THR A 8 8.28 -9.50 25.41
N LEU A 9 8.96 -10.38 24.69
CA LEU A 9 10.13 -11.08 25.21
C LEU A 9 11.29 -10.12 25.51
N GLU A 10 11.63 -9.24 24.58
CA GLU A 10 12.68 -8.22 24.74
C GLU A 10 12.42 -7.33 25.96
N SER A 11 11.17 -6.91 26.19
CA SER A 11 10.83 -6.09 27.35
C SER A 11 11.03 -6.80 28.69
N TYR A 12 10.85 -8.12 28.74
CA TYR A 12 10.97 -8.90 29.97
C TYR A 12 12.40 -9.40 30.18
N ASP A 13 13.09 -9.72 29.10
CA ASP A 13 14.53 -10.00 29.08
C ASP A 13 15.34 -8.79 29.57
N PHE A 14 15.03 -7.59 29.07
CA PHE A 14 15.63 -6.34 29.56
C PHE A 14 15.38 -6.09 31.05
N LYS A 15 14.25 -6.56 31.59
CA LYS A 15 13.92 -6.45 33.02
C LYS A 15 14.50 -7.60 33.85
N GLY A 16 15.08 -8.62 33.22
CA GLY A 16 15.52 -9.86 33.88
C GLY A 16 14.39 -10.63 34.56
N LYS A 17 13.16 -10.54 34.03
CA LYS A 17 11.96 -11.15 34.64
C LYS A 17 11.38 -12.24 33.74
N TYR A 18 10.85 -13.29 34.36
CA TYR A 18 9.98 -14.24 33.68
C TYR A 18 8.65 -13.57 33.27
N LEU A 19 7.97 -14.16 32.28
CA LEU A 19 6.66 -13.71 31.84
C LEU A 19 5.64 -13.82 32.98
N ASP A 20 4.93 -12.73 33.22
CA ASP A 20 3.83 -12.64 34.19
C ASP A 20 2.47 -12.85 33.50
N ILE A 21 1.41 -12.83 34.31
CA ILE A 21 0.03 -12.98 33.85
C ILE A 21 -0.34 -11.89 32.84
N GLU A 22 0.18 -10.66 32.98
CA GLU A 22 -0.08 -9.57 32.05
C GLU A 22 0.51 -9.86 30.65
N ALA A 23 1.75 -10.35 30.59
CA ALA A 23 2.37 -10.75 29.33
C ALA A 23 1.61 -11.90 28.66
N ILE A 24 1.19 -12.91 29.45
CA ILE A 24 0.41 -14.05 28.94
C ILE A 24 -0.94 -13.57 28.38
N ASN A 25 -1.68 -12.74 29.11
CA ASN A 25 -2.96 -12.19 28.65
C ASN A 25 -2.80 -11.38 27.35
N LYS A 26 -1.72 -10.61 27.23
CA LYS A 26 -1.41 -9.85 26.02
C LYS A 26 -1.18 -10.77 24.82
N LEU A 27 -0.44 -11.86 25.00
CA LEU A 27 -0.23 -12.86 23.96
C LEU A 27 -1.54 -13.59 23.62
N GLU A 28 -2.38 -13.90 24.60
CA GLU A 28 -3.67 -14.54 24.38
C GLU A 28 -4.59 -13.67 23.51
N ILE A 29 -4.69 -12.36 23.78
CA ILE A 29 -5.43 -11.41 22.95
C ILE A 29 -4.89 -11.38 21.51
N TYR A 30 -3.56 -11.41 21.36
CA TYR A 30 -2.92 -11.44 20.06
C TYR A 30 -3.25 -12.72 19.27
N PHE A 31 -3.26 -13.88 19.92
CA PHE A 31 -3.59 -15.15 19.27
C PHE A 31 -5.09 -15.28 18.96
N LYS A 32 -5.99 -14.75 19.82
CA LYS A 32 -7.43 -14.71 19.54
C LYS A 32 -7.76 -13.97 18.24
N SER A 33 -7.02 -12.90 17.93
CA SER A 33 -7.19 -12.13 16.70
C SER A 33 -6.46 -12.71 15.48
N ALA A 34 -5.77 -13.85 15.60
CA ALA A 34 -4.95 -14.41 14.53
C ALA A 34 -5.78 -14.93 13.34
N ASN A 35 -6.90 -15.61 13.59
CA ASN A 35 -7.76 -16.14 12.53
C ASN A 35 -8.32 -15.01 11.67
N LEU A 36 -8.84 -13.95 12.31
CA LEU A 36 -9.30 -12.75 11.62
C LEU A 36 -8.21 -12.11 10.75
N ARG A 37 -6.97 -12.02 11.25
CA ARG A 37 -5.84 -11.51 10.44
C ARG A 37 -5.55 -12.38 9.22
N ILE A 38 -5.55 -13.70 9.39
CA ILE A 38 -5.26 -14.64 8.29
C ILE A 38 -6.35 -14.55 7.22
N ASP A 39 -7.62 -14.53 7.64
CA ASP A 39 -8.74 -14.46 6.71
C ASP A 39 -8.76 -13.12 5.96
N LEU A 40 -8.42 -12.02 6.63
CA LEU A 40 -8.22 -10.72 5.97
C LEU A 40 -7.10 -10.74 4.94
N ILE A 41 -5.95 -11.36 5.25
CA ILE A 41 -4.84 -11.44 4.31
C ILE A 41 -5.25 -12.23 3.06
N LYS A 42 -5.96 -13.35 3.24
CA LYS A 42 -6.49 -14.13 2.12
C LYS A 42 -7.43 -13.29 1.27
N PHE A 43 -8.39 -12.63 1.90
CA PHE A 43 -9.34 -11.75 1.23
C PHE A 43 -8.66 -10.66 0.41
N ILE A 44 -7.70 -9.93 1.01
CA ILE A 44 -6.96 -8.86 0.32
C ILE A 44 -6.15 -9.41 -0.85
N ASN A 45 -5.53 -10.58 -0.70
CA ASN A 45 -4.77 -11.20 -1.77
C ASN A 45 -5.67 -11.61 -2.94
N GLU A 46 -6.82 -12.21 -2.64
CA GLU A 46 -7.80 -12.63 -3.65
C GLU A 46 -8.41 -11.42 -4.39
N GLN A 47 -8.70 -10.32 -3.69
CA GLN A 47 -9.30 -9.11 -4.25
C GLN A 47 -8.28 -8.06 -4.71
N SER A 48 -6.97 -8.34 -4.62
CA SER A 48 -5.90 -7.37 -4.87
C SER A 48 -6.03 -6.66 -6.22
N VAL A 49 -6.34 -7.41 -7.28
CA VAL A 49 -6.52 -6.86 -8.63
C VAL A 49 -7.71 -5.91 -8.70
N LEU A 50 -8.83 -6.25 -8.05
CA LEU A 50 -10.03 -5.41 -8.02
C LEU A 50 -9.78 -4.12 -7.24
N ILE A 51 -9.19 -4.24 -6.04
CA ILE A 51 -8.84 -3.10 -5.19
C ILE A 51 -7.92 -2.14 -5.95
N LEU A 52 -6.89 -2.65 -6.64
CA LEU A 52 -5.99 -1.82 -7.43
C LEU A 52 -6.69 -1.16 -8.63
N LYS A 53 -7.57 -1.89 -9.31
CA LYS A 53 -8.34 -1.35 -10.44
C LYS A 53 -9.22 -0.19 -10.01
N GLU A 54 -10.02 -0.38 -8.96
CA GLU A 54 -10.90 0.66 -8.40
C GLU A 54 -10.09 1.85 -7.88
N THR A 55 -8.98 1.59 -7.17
CA THR A 55 -8.08 2.65 -6.67
C THR A 55 -7.52 3.48 -7.81
N SER A 56 -7.02 2.83 -8.85
CA SER A 56 -6.42 3.54 -9.99
C SER A 56 -7.44 4.39 -10.74
N ALA A 57 -8.67 3.89 -10.90
CA ALA A 57 -9.75 4.65 -11.52
C ALA A 57 -10.06 5.92 -10.74
N GLU A 58 -10.30 5.81 -9.41
CA GLU A 58 -10.59 6.96 -8.55
C GLU A 58 -9.40 7.93 -8.49
N LEU A 59 -8.16 7.43 -8.38
CA LEU A 59 -6.96 8.26 -8.34
C LEU A 59 -6.79 9.09 -9.62
N PHE A 60 -6.99 8.50 -10.80
CA PHE A 60 -6.78 9.18 -12.07
C PHE A 60 -7.94 10.10 -12.47
N GLU A 61 -9.13 9.91 -11.90
CA GLU A 61 -10.20 10.91 -11.96
C GLU A 61 -9.84 12.16 -11.16
N GLU A 62 -9.18 12.00 -10.00
CA GLU A 62 -8.74 13.12 -9.16
C GLU A 62 -7.48 13.83 -9.69
N TYR A 63 -6.50 13.06 -10.18
CA TYR A 63 -5.18 13.54 -10.63
C TYR A 63 -4.98 13.27 -12.13
N ILE A 64 -5.81 13.89 -12.96
CA ILE A 64 -5.80 13.70 -14.43
C ILE A 64 -4.45 14.10 -15.03
N GLU A 65 -3.76 15.07 -14.45
CA GLU A 65 -2.43 15.52 -14.86
C GLU A 65 -1.38 14.41 -14.85
N LEU A 66 -1.54 13.37 -14.01
CA LEU A 66 -0.65 12.20 -14.04
C LEU A 66 -0.75 11.43 -15.36
N LEU A 67 -1.89 11.52 -16.06
CA LEU A 67 -2.16 10.89 -17.35
C LEU A 67 -2.00 11.84 -18.55
N ARG A 68 -1.60 13.09 -18.34
CA ARG A 68 -1.30 14.02 -19.45
C ARG A 68 0.12 13.79 -19.94
N PRO A 69 0.47 14.21 -21.18
CA PRO A 69 1.85 14.13 -21.66
C PRO A 69 2.82 14.78 -20.66
N GLY A 70 3.84 14.02 -20.24
CA GLY A 70 4.79 14.44 -19.19
C GLY A 70 4.38 14.13 -17.75
N GLY A 71 3.19 13.57 -17.51
CA GLY A 71 2.75 13.09 -16.21
C GLY A 71 3.35 11.72 -15.84
N ASN A 72 3.52 11.45 -14.55
CA ASN A 72 4.23 10.25 -14.07
C ASN A 72 3.52 8.92 -14.36
N ALA A 73 2.22 8.95 -14.66
CA ALA A 73 1.43 7.78 -15.05
C ALA A 73 1.10 7.78 -16.56
N TYR A 74 1.74 8.64 -17.34
CA TYR A 74 1.58 8.69 -18.79
C TYR A 74 2.28 7.50 -19.43
N THR A 75 1.59 6.35 -19.45
CA THR A 75 2.17 5.14 -20.04
C THR A 75 2.12 5.20 -21.56
N THR A 76 3.18 4.69 -22.15
CA THR A 76 3.41 4.63 -23.59
C THR A 76 2.70 3.46 -24.28
N ARG A 77 1.98 2.63 -23.50
CA ARG A 77 1.21 1.48 -24.01
C ARG A 77 0.14 1.84 -25.05
N ARG A 78 -0.34 3.10 -25.06
CA ARG A 78 -1.27 3.58 -26.10
C ARG A 78 -0.62 3.69 -27.49
N TYR A 79 0.70 3.82 -27.55
CA TYR A 79 1.45 3.99 -28.81
C TYR A 79 2.05 2.69 -29.35
N ALA A 80 2.02 1.58 -28.61
CA ALA A 80 2.55 0.29 -29.06
C ALA A 80 1.74 -0.36 -30.21
N ALA A 81 0.58 0.19 -30.55
CA ALA A 81 -0.24 -0.23 -31.69
C ALA A 81 0.10 0.51 -33.00
N SER A 82 1.19 1.29 -33.03
CA SER A 82 1.61 2.06 -34.21
C SER A 82 2.42 1.17 -35.18
N ASP A 83 2.10 1.22 -36.48
CA ASP A 83 2.80 0.47 -37.54
C ASP A 83 4.18 1.07 -37.87
N ASP A 84 4.44 2.32 -37.43
CA ASP A 84 5.70 3.03 -37.63
C ASP A 84 6.48 3.18 -36.29
N PRO A 85 7.71 2.64 -36.18
CA PRO A 85 8.55 2.74 -35.00
C PRO A 85 8.97 4.18 -34.63
N SER A 86 9.00 5.11 -35.59
CA SER A 86 9.41 6.50 -35.33
C SER A 86 8.50 7.22 -34.33
N VAL A 87 7.22 6.81 -34.26
CA VAL A 87 6.24 7.27 -33.28
C VAL A 87 6.65 6.86 -31.86
N LEU A 88 7.28 5.69 -31.71
CA LEU A 88 7.82 5.24 -30.42
C LEU A 88 9.06 6.06 -30.06
N ASP A 89 9.94 6.36 -31.00
CA ASP A 89 11.11 7.18 -30.72
C ASP A 89 10.73 8.59 -30.24
N GLU A 90 9.79 9.26 -30.91
CA GLU A 90 9.35 10.61 -30.53
C GLU A 90 8.44 10.66 -29.29
N ARG A 91 7.49 9.73 -29.15
CA ARG A 91 6.43 9.80 -28.12
C ARG A 91 6.69 8.92 -26.91
N VAL A 92 7.64 7.98 -27.01
CA VAL A 92 7.87 6.94 -26.00
C VAL A 92 9.30 6.91 -25.49
N LEU A 93 10.32 7.06 -26.34
CA LEU A 93 11.71 6.78 -25.96
C LEU A 93 12.52 8.04 -25.70
N ASN A 94 12.35 9.08 -26.53
CA ASN A 94 13.00 10.38 -26.31
C ASN A 94 12.43 11.06 -25.06
N GLY A 95 13.30 11.46 -24.14
CA GLY A 95 12.92 12.08 -22.86
C GLY A 95 12.45 11.11 -21.77
N LEU A 96 11.95 9.91 -22.09
CA LEU A 96 11.53 8.91 -21.10
C LEU A 96 12.72 8.34 -20.32
N LYS A 97 13.84 8.15 -20.99
CA LYS A 97 15.10 7.70 -20.38
C LYS A 97 15.67 8.74 -19.40
N GLU A 98 15.54 10.02 -19.72
CA GLU A 98 16.01 11.14 -18.89
C GLU A 98 15.04 11.45 -17.74
N THR A 99 13.72 11.39 -17.99
CA THR A 99 12.69 11.53 -16.95
C THR A 99 12.71 10.38 -15.95
N TYR A 100 12.89 9.13 -16.38
CA TYR A 100 13.10 8.00 -15.46
C TYR A 100 14.39 8.11 -14.64
N ASN A 101 15.46 8.66 -15.20
CA ASN A 101 16.68 8.95 -14.45
C ASN A 101 16.54 10.15 -13.49
N SER A 102 15.53 10.99 -13.65
CA SER A 102 15.26 12.19 -12.82
C SER A 102 14.00 12.11 -11.95
N LEU A 103 13.20 11.02 -11.99
CA LEU A 103 11.86 10.81 -11.40
C LEU A 103 11.72 11.26 -9.92
N GLY A 104 11.69 12.56 -9.67
CA GLY A 104 11.19 13.18 -8.45
C GLY A 104 9.68 12.92 -8.34
N VAL A 105 9.31 11.65 -8.15
CA VAL A 105 7.92 11.21 -8.05
C VAL A 105 7.34 11.89 -6.82
N PRO A 106 6.29 12.71 -6.99
CA PRO A 106 5.64 13.33 -5.85
C PRO A 106 5.02 12.24 -4.99
N ILE A 107 5.27 12.32 -3.68
CA ILE A 107 4.76 11.35 -2.70
C ILE A 107 3.24 11.55 -2.48
N ALA A 108 2.72 12.75 -2.76
CA ALA A 108 1.32 13.10 -2.52
C ALA A 108 0.31 12.19 -3.26
N PRO A 109 0.44 11.93 -4.58
CA PRO A 109 -0.40 10.93 -5.26
C PRO A 109 -0.30 9.52 -4.67
N THR A 110 0.87 9.12 -4.18
CA THR A 110 1.07 7.82 -3.54
C THR A 110 0.33 7.72 -2.20
N ILE A 111 0.41 8.76 -1.36
CA ILE A 111 -0.38 8.86 -0.13
C ILE A 111 -1.87 8.84 -0.45
N ARG A 112 -2.30 9.54 -1.51
CA ARG A 112 -3.71 9.53 -1.91
C ARG A 112 -4.17 8.13 -2.33
N ALA A 113 -3.39 7.43 -3.15
CA ALA A 113 -3.69 6.06 -3.55
C ALA A 113 -3.82 5.12 -2.34
N LEU A 114 -2.93 5.25 -1.33
CA LEU A 114 -3.03 4.49 -0.08
C LEU A 114 -4.33 4.79 0.68
N ASN A 115 -4.76 6.05 0.73
CA ASN A 115 -6.02 6.44 1.36
C ASN A 115 -7.25 5.87 0.62
N ILE A 116 -7.22 5.86 -0.71
CA ILE A 116 -8.29 5.28 -1.53
C ILE A 116 -8.34 3.77 -1.32
N MET A 117 -7.20 3.07 -1.38
CA MET A 117 -7.11 1.63 -1.09
C MET A 117 -7.66 1.30 0.30
N LYS A 118 -7.27 2.06 1.32
CA LYS A 118 -7.78 1.90 2.69
C LYS A 118 -9.31 1.97 2.72
N LYS A 119 -9.91 2.97 2.07
CA LYS A 119 -11.37 3.14 2.01
C LYS A 119 -12.07 1.99 1.28
N ILE A 120 -11.51 1.52 0.17
CA ILE A 120 -12.10 0.40 -0.59
C ILE A 120 -12.11 -0.87 0.26
N VAL A 121 -10.97 -1.19 0.91
CA VAL A 121 -10.89 -2.36 1.78
C VAL A 121 -11.84 -2.23 2.98
N GLN A 122 -11.95 -1.04 3.59
CA GLN A 122 -12.88 -0.80 4.71
C GLN A 122 -14.35 -1.07 4.35
N LYS A 123 -14.77 -0.78 3.11
CA LYS A 123 -16.15 -1.02 2.65
C LYS A 123 -16.49 -2.50 2.53
N GLN A 124 -15.48 -3.35 2.32
CA GLN A 124 -15.66 -4.78 2.06
C GLN A 124 -15.48 -5.65 3.31
N VAL A 125 -15.10 -5.04 4.44
CA VAL A 125 -14.68 -5.73 5.66
C VAL A 125 -15.54 -5.31 6.86
N SER A 126 -15.76 -6.23 7.81
CA SER A 126 -16.52 -5.95 9.04
C SER A 126 -15.85 -4.91 9.94
N GLN A 127 -16.66 -4.25 10.78
CA GLN A 127 -16.18 -3.17 11.66
C GLN A 127 -15.03 -3.58 12.58
N GLU A 128 -15.04 -4.82 13.09
CA GLU A 128 -13.99 -5.37 13.97
C GLU A 128 -12.66 -5.50 13.23
N ALA A 129 -12.71 -5.90 11.97
CA ALA A 129 -11.56 -6.12 11.11
C ALA A 129 -11.00 -4.81 10.51
N GLN A 130 -11.80 -3.74 10.45
CA GLN A 130 -11.32 -2.42 10.02
C GLN A 130 -10.17 -1.91 10.90
N ASN A 131 -10.21 -2.14 12.21
CA ASN A 131 -9.13 -1.70 13.10
C ASN A 131 -7.79 -2.37 12.77
N ILE A 132 -7.83 -3.65 12.37
CA ILE A 132 -6.66 -4.42 11.95
C ILE A 132 -6.12 -3.88 10.62
N VAL A 133 -7.00 -3.57 9.67
CA VAL A 133 -6.64 -3.02 8.36
C VAL A 133 -6.10 -1.59 8.46
N ASN A 134 -6.66 -0.77 9.35
CA ASN A 134 -6.28 0.64 9.48
C ASN A 134 -4.83 0.82 9.90
N LEU A 135 -4.37 0.02 10.87
CA LEU A 135 -3.04 0.12 11.43
C LEU A 135 -1.90 0.12 10.39
N PRO A 136 -1.79 -0.85 9.45
CA PRO A 136 -0.74 -0.84 8.44
C PRO A 136 -0.89 0.32 7.43
N PHE A 137 -2.12 0.64 6.99
CA PHE A 137 -2.34 1.76 6.07
C PHE A 137 -1.95 3.10 6.70
N ASP A 138 -2.36 3.35 7.94
CA ASP A 138 -2.04 4.56 8.68
C ASP A 138 -0.55 4.67 8.95
N HIS A 139 0.11 3.56 9.29
CA HIS A 139 1.56 3.52 9.42
C HIS A 139 2.26 3.91 8.12
N MET A 140 1.86 3.35 6.97
CA MET A 140 2.42 3.69 5.66
C MET A 140 2.19 5.16 5.31
N ILE A 141 0.96 5.65 5.46
CA ILE A 141 0.59 7.04 5.16
C ILE A 141 1.40 8.01 6.02
N ASN A 142 1.47 7.78 7.33
CA ASN A 142 2.23 8.63 8.24
C ASN A 142 3.72 8.61 7.91
N SER A 143 4.30 7.44 7.60
CA SER A 143 5.73 7.35 7.25
C SER A 143 6.11 8.10 5.98
N LEU A 144 5.18 8.24 5.04
CA LEU A 144 5.39 8.94 3.77
C LEU A 144 5.07 10.44 3.84
N SER A 145 4.42 10.88 4.92
CA SER A 145 4.01 12.29 5.08
C SER A 145 5.08 13.15 5.78
N TYR A 146 6.24 12.59 6.11
CA TYR A 146 7.37 13.27 6.76
C TYR A 146 8.47 13.67 5.76
#